data_AF-A0A453E279-F1
#
_entry.id   AF-A0A453E279-F1
#
_cell.length_a   1.000
_cell.length_b   1.000
_cell.length_c   1.000
_cell.angle_alpha   90.00
_cell.angle_beta   90.00
_cell.angle_gamma   90.00
#
_symmetry.space_group_name_H-M   'P 1'
#
loop_
_entity.id
_entity.type
_entity.pdbx_description
1 polymer ?
#
loop_
_entity_poly.entity_id
_entity_poly.type
_entity_poly.pdbx_seq_one_letter_code
_entity_poly.pdbx_strand_id
1 'polypeptide(L)'
;MALFQRFETPSINLDIPPENYLIVTKDGNACLAILDGSSDRVLRHLILIGDVTMQDLFVIYDNEVNGIGWVRAQCDRMQDLESVIIDSRL
;
A
#
# COMPACT_ATOMS: atom_id res chain seq x y z
N MET A 1 17.25 -4.01 -2.78
CA MET A 1 16.35 -4.20 -3.94
C MET A 1 15.06 -3.49 -3.58
N ALA A 2 14.48 -2.71 -4.50
CA ALA A 2 13.26 -1.95 -4.24
C ALA A 2 12.24 -2.29 -5.33
N LEU A 3 10.97 -2.44 -4.96
CA LEU A 3 9.87 -2.70 -5.87
C LEU A 3 9.13 -1.39 -6.13
N PHE A 4 8.74 -1.15 -7.37
CA PHE A 4 8.01 0.06 -7.75
C PHE A 4 6.75 -0.34 -8.52
N GLN A 5 5.59 0.14 -8.08
CA GLN A 5 4.36 0.08 -8.89
C GLN A 5 4.20 1.40 -9.63
N ARG A 6 4.28 1.35 -10.96
CA ARG A 6 4.07 2.53 -11.80
C ARG A 6 2.59 2.70 -12.13
N PHE A 7 2.09 3.91 -11.96
CA PHE A 7 0.79 4.36 -12.44
C PHE A 7 1.01 5.33 -13.60
N GLU A 8 0.15 5.32 -14.62
CA GLU A 8 0.44 5.98 -15.91
C GLU A 8 -0.10 7.42 -16.03
N THR A 9 -1.13 7.82 -15.29
CA THR A 9 -1.83 9.10 -15.47
C THR A 9 -2.09 9.84 -14.15
N PRO A 10 -1.22 10.78 -13.71
CA PRO A 10 0.13 11.07 -14.22
C PRO A 10 1.10 9.90 -13.97
N SER A 11 2.25 9.88 -14.68
CA SER A 11 3.27 8.86 -14.46
C SER A 11 3.91 9.01 -13.07
N ILE A 12 3.44 8.23 -12.09
CA ILE A 12 3.93 8.26 -10.70
C ILE A 12 4.27 6.84 -10.24
N ASN A 13 5.33 6.72 -9.42
CA ASN A 13 5.72 5.44 -8.84
C ASN A 13 5.31 5.40 -7.37
N LEU A 14 4.69 4.29 -6.98
CA LEU A 14 4.60 3.88 -5.58
C LEU A 14 5.86 3.09 -5.24
N ASP A 15 6.70 3.65 -4.38
CA ASP A 15 7.88 3.00 -3.85
C ASP A 15 7.49 2.00 -2.77
N ILE A 16 7.72 0.70 -3.01
CA ILE A 16 7.39 -0.40 -2.09
C ILE A 16 8.72 -0.95 -1.54
N PRO A 17 9.04 -0.75 -0.25
CA PRO A 17 10.28 -1.21 0.34
C PRO A 17 10.15 -2.70 0.74
N PRO A 18 11.25 -3.36 1.12
CA PRO A 18 11.23 -4.78 1.47
C PRO A 18 10.17 -5.18 2.50
N GLU A 19 9.90 -4.33 3.49
CA GLU A 19 8.95 -4.58 4.57
C GLU A 19 7.50 -4.70 4.08
N ASN A 20 7.18 -4.13 2.91
CA ASN A 20 5.84 -4.16 2.32
C ASN A 20 5.67 -5.20 1.19
N TYR A 21 6.67 -6.04 0.94
CA TYR A 21 6.53 -7.20 0.06
C TYR A 21 7.22 -8.46 0.59
N LEU A 22 7.75 -8.42 1.82
CA LEU A 22 8.29 -9.56 2.54
C LEU A 22 7.53 -9.77 3.85
N ILE A 23 7.29 -11.03 4.20
CA ILE A 23 6.82 -11.44 5.52
C ILE A 23 7.89 -12.28 6.20
N VAL A 24 8.06 -12.09 7.50
CA VAL A 24 8.96 -12.91 8.32
C VAL A 24 8.13 -13.98 9.02
N THR A 25 8.46 -15.24 8.73
CA THR A 25 7.84 -16.41 9.36
C THR A 25 8.28 -16.51 10.83
N LYS A 26 7.56 -17.32 11.62
CA LYS A 26 7.91 -17.58 13.03
C LYS A 26 9.32 -18.16 13.20
N ASP A 27 9.83 -18.84 12.18
CA ASP A 27 11.17 -19.45 12.16
C ASP A 27 12.26 -18.46 11.73
N GLY A 28 11.93 -17.21 11.45
CA GLY A 28 12.88 -16.17 11.03
C GLY A 28 13.19 -16.14 9.53
N ASN A 29 12.51 -16.97 8.72
CA ASN A 29 12.67 -16.93 7.27
C ASN A 29 11.87 -15.77 6.66
N ALA A 30 12.47 -15.06 5.71
CA ALA A 30 11.77 -14.05 4.89
C ALA A 30 11.14 -14.73 3.66
N CYS A 31 9.86 -14.48 3.43
CA CYS A 31 9.11 -14.97 2.27
C CYS A 31 8.50 -13.79 1.51
N LEU A 32 8.30 -13.92 0.20
CA LEU A 32 7.56 -12.93 -0.58
C LEU A 32 6.09 -12.93 -0.17
N ALA A 33 5.54 -11.74 0.08
CA ALA A 33 4.12 -11.50 0.29
C ALA A 33 3.39 -11.26 -1.06
N ILE A 34 3.83 -11.94 -2.12
CA ILE A 34 3.28 -11.84 -3.47
C ILE A 34 2.81 -13.24 -3.87
N LEU A 35 1.52 -13.35 -4.20
CA LEU A 35 0.88 -14.61 -4.53
C LEU A 35 0.51 -14.66 -6.01
N ASP A 36 0.58 -15.84 -6.62
CA ASP A 36 0.13 -16.06 -7.99
C ASP A 36 -1.41 -16.15 -8.03
N GLY A 37 -2.03 -15.13 -8.61
CA GLY A 37 -3.48 -15.05 -8.82
C GLY A 37 -3.96 -15.64 -10.15
N SER A 38 -3.09 -16.26 -10.96
CA SER A 38 -3.42 -16.69 -12.33
C SER A 38 -4.57 -17.69 -12.46
N SER A 39 -4.84 -18.46 -11.40
CA SER A 39 -5.94 -19.42 -11.35
C SER A 39 -7.31 -18.79 -11.06
N ASP A 40 -7.34 -17.57 -10.54
CA ASP A 40 -8.57 -16.84 -10.25
C ASP A 40 -9.07 -16.10 -11.50
N ARG A 41 -10.40 -16.09 -11.71
CA ARG A 41 -11.00 -15.52 -12.93
C ARG A 41 -10.81 -14.01 -13.03
N VAL A 42 -10.71 -13.31 -11.90
CA VAL A 42 -10.58 -11.86 -11.79
C VAL A 42 -9.11 -11.46 -11.65
N LEU A 43 -8.38 -12.10 -10.71
CA LEU A 43 -7.01 -11.70 -10.38
C LEU A 43 -6.01 -12.01 -11.51
N ARG A 44 -6.30 -12.96 -12.40
CA ARG A 44 -5.43 -13.27 -13.54
C ARG A 44 -5.19 -12.10 -14.52
N HIS A 45 -5.97 -11.02 -14.42
CA HIS A 45 -5.87 -9.85 -15.30
C HIS A 45 -5.53 -8.56 -14.55
N LEU A 46 -5.28 -8.61 -13.24
CA LEU A 46 -5.12 -7.44 -12.39
C LEU A 46 -3.99 -7.65 -11.38
N ILE A 47 -3.39 -6.55 -10.94
CA ILE A 47 -2.51 -6.53 -9.78
C ILE A 47 -3.37 -6.11 -8.59
N LEU A 48 -3.52 -6.98 -7.60
CA LEU A 48 -4.18 -6.65 -6.35
C LEU A 48 -3.14 -6.17 -5.34
N ILE A 49 -3.24 -4.91 -4.92
CA ILE A 49 -2.45 -4.36 -3.83
C ILE A 49 -3.14 -4.72 -2.52
N GLY A 50 -2.49 -5.58 -1.74
CA GLY A 50 -3.01 -6.11 -0.47
C GLY A 50 -2.56 -5.32 0.76
N ASP A 51 -2.95 -5.83 1.93
CA ASP A 51 -2.68 -5.25 3.24
C ASP A 51 -1.18 -5.04 3.52
N VAL A 52 -0.33 -6.05 3.25
CA VAL A 52 1.13 -5.97 3.46
C VAL A 52 1.74 -4.80 2.66
N THR A 53 1.31 -4.62 1.41
CA THR A 53 1.80 -3.53 0.57
C THR A 53 1.37 -2.15 1.09
N MET A 54 0.22 -2.07 1.76
CA MET A 54 -0.36 -0.84 2.31
C MET A 54 0.09 -0.49 3.74
N GLN A 55 0.85 -1.35 4.43
CA GLN A 55 1.40 -1.02 5.75
C GLN A 55 2.28 0.24 5.66
N ASP A 56 2.22 1.11 6.68
CA ASP A 56 3.00 2.37 6.72
C ASP A 56 2.79 3.30 5.50
N LEU A 57 1.66 3.14 4.81
CA LEU A 57 1.13 4.07 3.82
C LEU A 57 -0.15 4.71 4.33
N PHE A 58 -0.17 6.04 4.33
CA PHE A 58 -1.42 6.78 4.43
C PHE A 58 -2.00 6.91 3.03
N VAL A 59 -3.09 6.19 2.77
CA VAL A 59 -3.76 6.13 1.46
C VAL A 59 -5.03 6.98 1.50
N ILE A 60 -5.17 7.88 0.53
CA ILE A 60 -6.32 8.76 0.36
C ILE A 60 -7.10 8.30 -0.87
N TYR A 61 -8.39 8.02 -0.66
CA TYR A 61 -9.35 7.75 -1.72
C TYR A 61 -10.20 9.00 -1.92
N ASP A 62 -9.95 9.73 -3.01
CA ASP A 62 -10.72 10.92 -3.37
C ASP A 62 -11.75 10.52 -4.44
N ASN A 63 -12.95 10.20 -3.98
CA ASN A 63 -14.05 9.75 -4.85
C ASN A 63 -14.64 10.89 -5.69
N GLU A 64 -14.48 12.16 -5.27
CA GLU A 64 -15.00 13.31 -6.02
C GLU A 64 -14.20 13.52 -7.32
N VAL A 65 -12.89 13.29 -7.27
CA VAL A 65 -12.00 13.41 -8.45
C VAL A 65 -11.60 12.06 -9.06
N ASN A 66 -12.13 10.94 -8.54
CA ASN A 66 -11.74 9.56 -8.90
C ASN A 66 -10.22 9.33 -8.81
N GLY A 67 -9.60 9.88 -7.77
CA GLY A 67 -8.16 9.84 -7.54
C GLY A 67 -7.78 8.92 -6.38
N ILE A 68 -6.56 8.40 -6.44
CA ILE A 68 -5.90 7.76 -5.31
C ILE A 68 -4.56 8.44 -5.05
N GLY A 69 -4.30 8.76 -3.79
CA GLY A 69 -3.04 9.33 -3.33
C GLY A 69 -2.45 8.50 -2.20
N TRP A 70 -1.13 8.57 -2.04
CA TRP A 70 -0.43 7.91 -0.93
C TRP A 70 0.74 8.74 -0.44
N VAL A 71 1.04 8.61 0.84
CA VAL A 71 2.26 9.15 1.45
C VAL A 71 2.79 8.15 2.47
N ARG A 72 4.11 8.09 2.63
CA ARG A 72 4.74 7.30 3.69
C ARG A 72 4.35 7.86 5.05
N ALA A 73 3.81 7.00 5.90
CA ALA A 73 3.48 7.34 7.27
C ALA A 73 4.21 6.36 8.19
N GLN A 74 4.93 6.88 9.19
CA GLN A 74 5.48 6.06 10.26
C GLN A 74 4.36 5.80 11.27
N CYS A 75 3.51 4.81 10.99
CA CYS A 75 2.34 4.49 11.81
C CYS A 75 2.73 3.88 13.17
N ASP A 76 3.97 3.42 13.31
CA ASP A 76 4.61 2.96 14.54
C ASP A 76 5.06 4.11 15.44
N ARG A 77 5.33 5.28 14.85
CA ARG A 77 5.57 6.53 15.58
C ARG A 77 4.27 7.29 15.68
N MET A 78 3.51 7.01 16.73
CA MET A 78 2.65 8.03 17.33
C MET A 78 3.57 9.20 17.75
N GLN A 79 3.91 10.06 16.80
CA GLN A 79 4.12 11.46 17.15
C GLN A 79 2.79 11.91 17.77
N ASP A 80 2.83 12.80 18.76
CA ASP A 80 1.64 13.43 19.37
C ASP A 80 0.87 14.30 18.35
N LEU A 81 0.57 13.74 17.19
CA LEU A 81 -0.46 14.18 16.28
C LEU A 81 -1.74 13.87 17.04
N GLU A 82 -2.25 14.88 17.75
CA GLU A 82 -3.68 14.95 18.04
C GLU A 82 -4.37 14.52 16.74
N SER A 83 -5.15 13.44 16.82
CA SER A 83 -5.92 12.95 15.70
C SER A 83 -6.78 14.11 15.20
N VAL A 84 -6.31 14.83 14.19
CA VAL A 84 -7.14 15.80 13.47
C VAL A 84 -8.07 14.94 12.63
N ILE A 85 -9.19 14.58 13.24
CA ILE A 85 -10.37 14.17 12.51
C ILE A 85 -10.70 15.39 11.65
N ILE A 86 -10.32 15.36 10.36
CA ILE A 86 -10.86 16.30 9.39
C ILE A 86 -12.34 15.93 9.30
N ASP A 87 -13.16 16.76 9.94
CA ASP A 87 -14.60 16.61 10.04
C ASP A 87 -15.18 16.34 8.65
N SER A 88 -15.95 15.25 8.53
CA SER A 88 -16.64 14.84 7.31
C SER A 88 -17.87 15.71 7.00
N ARG A 89 -18.00 16.88 7.65
CA ARG A 89 -19.17 17.77 7.61
C ARG A 89 -18.88 19.25 7.35
N LEU A 90 -17.74 19.59 6.74
CA LEU A 90 -17.52 20.93 6.17
C LEU A 90 -17.76 20.94 4.67
#